data_AF-A0A537Q884-F1
#
_entry.id   AF-A0A537Q884-F1
#
_cell.length_a   1.000
_cell.length_b   1.000
_cell.length_c   1.000
_cell.angle_alpha   90.00
_cell.angle_beta   90.00
_cell.angle_gamma   90.00
#
_symmetry.space_group_name_H-M   'P 1'
#
loop_
_entity.id
_entity.type
_entity.pdbx_description
1 polymer ?
#
loop_
_entity_poly.entity_id
_entity_poly.type
_entity_poly.pdbx_seq_one_letter_code
_entity_poly.pdbx_strand_id
1 'polypeptide(L)' 'CNAATFARDVRVLVDGGYRLEAVTPVDQFRYTPHVEIVARLAR' A
#
# COMPACT_ATOMS: atom_id res chain seq x y z
N CYS A 1 -3.25 -6.88 0.88
CA CYS A 1 -3.59 -7.93 -0.09
C CYS A 1 -4.19 -7.45 -1.41
N ASN A 2 -4.73 -6.23 -1.54
CA ASN A 2 -5.26 -5.73 -2.81
C ASN A 2 -4.73 -4.32 -3.12
N ALA A 3 -4.07 -4.17 -4.27
CA ALA A 3 -3.44 -2.92 -4.69
C ALA A 3 -4.46 -1.80 -4.98
N ALA A 4 -5.63 -2.13 -5.53
CA ALA A 4 -6.63 -1.15 -5.91
C ALA A 4 -7.29 -0.52 -4.66
N THR A 5 -7.66 -1.34 -3.68
CA THR A 5 -8.22 -0.82 -2.42
C THR A 5 -7.15 -0.09 -1.61
N PHE A 6 -5.90 -0.56 -1.62
CA PHE A 6 -4.77 0.17 -1.01
C PHE A 6 -4.62 1.58 -1.60
N ALA A 7 -4.60 1.72 -2.93
CA ALA A 7 -4.45 3.02 -3.59
C ALA A 7 -5.60 3.99 -3.25
N ARG A 8 -6.84 3.48 -3.20
CA ARG A 8 -8.01 4.27 -2.77
C ARG A 8 -7.87 4.74 -1.32
N ASP A 9 -7.49 3.85 -0.41
CA ASP A 9 -7.50 4.13 1.04
C ASP A 9 -6.30 4.98 1.46
N VAL A 10 -5.13 4.78 0.86
CA VAL A 10 -3.94 5.58 1.15
C VAL A 10 -4.11 7.05 0.72
N ARG A 11 -4.90 7.31 -0.32
CA ARG A 11 -5.27 8.67 -0.73
C ARG A 11 -6.00 9.41 0.39
N VAL A 12 -6.94 8.75 1.08
CA VAL A 12 -7.68 9.37 2.20
C VAL A 12 -6.73 9.80 3.32
N LEU A 13 -5.72 8.97 3.63
CA LEU A 13 -4.71 9.29 4.63
C LEU A 13 -3.79 10.44 4.17
N VAL A 14 -3.40 10.44 2.90
CA VAL A 14 -2.58 11.51 2.32
C VAL A 14 -3.31 12.85 2.32
N ASP A 15 -4.58 12.87 1.91
CA ASP A 15 -5.41 14.06 1.95
C ASP A 15 -5.65 14.54 3.39
N GLY A 16 -5.62 13.61 4.36
CA GLY A 16 -5.63 13.87 5.80
C GLY A 16 -4.29 14.37 6.38
N GLY A 17 -3.28 14.60 5.55
CA GLY A 17 -2.00 15.19 5.94
C GLY A 17 -0.90 14.18 6.32
N TYR A 18 -1.10 12.89 6.09
CA TYR A 18 0.00 11.92 6.17
C TYR A 18 0.84 11.95 4.89
N ARG A 19 2.14 11.76 5.02
CA ARG A 19 3.05 11.48 3.91
C ARG A 19 3.22 9.97 3.75
N LEU A 20 2.99 9.49 2.53
CA LEU A 20 3.36 8.14 2.11
C LEU A 20 4.86 8.13 1.83
N GLU A 21 5.66 7.54 2.73
CA GLU A 21 7.12 7.60 2.66
C GLU A 21 7.72 6.43 1.88
N ALA A 22 7.13 5.24 1.98
CA ALA A 22 7.60 4.05 1.29
C ALA A 22 6.44 3.08 1.03
N VAL A 23 6.55 2.34 -0.07
CA VAL A 23 5.67 1.23 -0.43
C VAL A 23 6.54 0.06 -0.86
N THR A 24 6.39 -1.08 -0.19
CA THR A 24 7.12 -2.31 -0.49
C THR A 24 6.13 -3.38 -0.94
N PRO A 25 6.18 -3.83 -2.20
CA PRO A 25 5.47 -5.02 -2.64
C PRO A 25 6.15 -6.27 -2.06
N VAL A 26 5.35 -7.25 -1.67
CA VAL A 26 5.79 -8.52 -1.09
C VAL A 26 5.20 -9.66 -1.91
N ASP A 27 6.06 -10.46 -2.54
CA ASP A 27 5.69 -11.71 -3.22
C ASP A 27 5.48 -12.82 -2.17
N GLN A 28 4.39 -12.72 -1.42
CA GLN A 28 4.05 -13.68 -0.37
C GLN A 28 3.55 -15.02 -0.95
N PHE A 29 2.93 -14.98 -2.14
CA PHE A 29 2.30 -16.12 -2.78
C PHE A 29 2.89 -16.34 -4.18
N ARG A 30 4.07 -16.97 -4.21
CA ARG A 30 4.82 -17.20 -5.44
C ARG A 30 3.99 -17.96 -6.49
N TYR A 31 4.19 -17.60 -7.76
CA TYR A 31 3.49 -18.16 -8.93
C TYR A 31 1.99 -17.85 -9.00
N THR A 32 1.51 -16.95 -8.15
CA THR A 32 0.16 -16.37 -8.25
C THR A 32 0.25 -14.92 -8.73
N PRO A 33 -0.82 -14.34 -9.28
CA PRO A 33 -0.85 -12.91 -9.60
C PRO A 33 -0.99 -12.02 -8.35
N HIS A 34 -1.08 -12.60 -7.15
CA HIS A 34 -1.36 -11.87 -5.93
C HIS A 34 -0.12 -11.10 -5.43
N VAL A 35 -0.33 -9.87 -4.96
CA VAL A 35 0.72 -9.05 -4.37
C VAL A 35 0.29 -8.52 -3.00
N GLU A 36 1.09 -8.82 -1.99
CA GLU A 36 0.94 -8.17 -0.69
C GLU A 36 1.71 -6.85 -0.68
N ILE A 37 1.26 -5.90 0.13
CA ILE A 37 1.81 -4.53 0.14
C ILE A 37 1.97 -4.09 1.58
N VAL A 38 3.14 -3.56 1.89
CA VAL A 38 3.41 -2.82 3.13
C VAL A 38 3.69 -1.37 2.77
N ALA A 39 3.08 -0.43 3.47
CA ALA A 39 3.31 1.00 3.28
C ALA A 39 3.71 1.66 4.59
N ARG A 40 4.68 2.58 4.54
CA ARG A 40 5.06 3.44 5.66
C ARG A 40 4.44 4.81 5.46
N LEU A 41 3.65 5.24 6.43
CA LEU A 41 3.10 6.60 6.51
C LEU A 41 3.64 7.32 7.74
N ALA A 42 3.95 8.60 7.58
CA ALA A 42 4.35 9.50 8.67
C ALA A 42 3.56 10.81 8.58
N ARG A 43 3.55 11.62 9.64
CA ARG A 43 2.88 12.93 9.67
C ARG A 43 3.94 14.03 9.73
#